data_AF-A0A953LUC6-F1
#
_entry.id   AF-A0A953LUC6-F1
#
_cell.length_a   1.000
_cell.length_b   1.000
_cell.length_c   1.000
_cell.angle_alpha   90.00
_cell.angle_beta   90.00
_cell.angle_gamma   90.00
#
_symmetry.space_group_name_H-M   'P 1'
#
loop_
_entity.id
_entity.type
_entity.pdbx_description
1 polymer ?
#
loop_
_entity_poly.entity_id
_entity_poly.type
_entity_poly.pdbx_seq_one_letter_code
_entity_poly.pdbx_strand_id
1 'polypeptide(L)'
;MTTLTLATPLIAIDAVVIDTETTGLDPANARLLEIGAVRLRAGRIDERATFRSLIQPGEPIPPEATAIHGIDAARVKDAPSFIQAWEEFRKFAGVDVLIGHAIGFDLAVLKRECERAGLAFSTPRTLDTRLLAQIAEPELAGYTIEIISIWLNVIVSERHSALGDAMTTARMFQALVPKLRENGVRTLAEAMAGCRGLTDELDRQHHAGWVEALEAPGRLDRDALKSIDTYPYRHRVRDVMHGPAEFIAPDARLSIAISTMLLRRISSLYIGTRKTVGEKHRAAETGIVTERDVLRALA
;
A
#
# COMPACT_ATOMS: atom_id res chain seq x y z
N MET A 1 20.51 -3.69 -29.40
CA MET A 1 19.81 -2.96 -28.32
C MET A 1 18.75 -2.11 -28.98
N THR A 2 17.49 -2.43 -28.75
CA THR A 2 16.35 -1.63 -29.24
C THR A 2 16.40 -0.30 -28.51
N THR A 3 16.49 0.83 -29.23
CA THR A 3 16.48 2.15 -28.60
C THR A 3 15.14 2.34 -27.89
N LEU A 4 15.15 2.42 -26.56
CA LEU A 4 13.93 2.60 -25.78
C LEU A 4 13.34 3.98 -26.08
N THR A 5 12.17 4.01 -26.71
CA THR A 5 11.43 5.24 -27.00
C THR A 5 10.17 5.35 -26.15
N LEU A 6 9.61 6.55 -26.01
CA LEU A 6 8.33 6.72 -25.33
C LEU A 6 7.17 5.96 -26.02
N ALA A 7 7.30 5.67 -27.31
CA ALA A 7 6.34 4.87 -28.07
C ALA A 7 6.51 3.36 -27.89
N THR A 8 7.49 2.90 -27.09
CA THR A 8 7.73 1.46 -26.86
C THR A 8 6.48 0.81 -26.27
N PRO A 9 5.94 -0.25 -26.90
CA PRO A 9 4.81 -1.00 -26.35
C PRO A 9 5.19 -1.67 -25.03
N LEU A 10 4.31 -1.64 -24.02
CA LEU A 10 4.57 -2.27 -22.71
C LEU A 10 4.80 -3.78 -22.83
N ILE A 11 4.13 -4.43 -23.78
CA ILE A 11 4.29 -5.87 -24.05
C ILE A 11 5.69 -6.25 -24.54
N ALA A 12 6.47 -5.29 -25.02
CA ALA A 12 7.80 -5.50 -25.57
C ALA A 12 8.86 -4.64 -24.86
N ILE A 13 8.59 -4.20 -23.63
CA ILE A 13 9.47 -3.29 -22.91
C ILE A 13 10.72 -4.01 -22.38
N ASP A 14 11.88 -3.39 -22.57
CA ASP A 14 13.10 -3.74 -21.84
C ASP A 14 13.16 -2.86 -20.58
N ALA A 15 13.16 -3.49 -19.40
CA ALA A 15 13.10 -2.79 -18.12
C ALA A 15 13.77 -3.62 -17.01
N VAL A 16 13.97 -2.99 -15.86
CA VAL A 16 14.41 -3.69 -14.64
C VAL A 16 13.39 -3.45 -13.55
N VAL A 17 12.85 -4.54 -13.01
CA VAL A 17 11.94 -4.50 -11.88
C VAL A 17 12.77 -4.53 -10.61
N ILE A 18 12.48 -3.65 -9.66
CA ILE A 18 13.22 -3.53 -8.40
C ILE A 18 12.29 -3.54 -7.20
N ASP A 19 12.86 -3.90 -6.06
CA ASP A 19 12.30 -3.73 -4.73
C ASP A 19 13.46 -3.59 -3.74
N THR A 20 13.21 -2.98 -2.58
CA THR A 20 14.22 -2.70 -1.55
C THR A 20 13.71 -3.04 -0.15
N GLU A 21 14.62 -3.59 0.68
CA GLU A 21 14.40 -3.71 2.11
C GLU A 21 15.22 -2.65 2.85
N THR A 22 14.66 -2.08 3.91
CA THR A 22 15.23 -0.89 4.57
C THR A 22 15.10 -0.95 6.09
N THR A 23 15.87 -0.12 6.79
CA THR A 23 15.80 -0.03 8.27
C THR A 23 14.50 0.60 8.78
N GLY A 24 13.64 1.15 7.91
CA GLY A 24 12.35 1.72 8.33
C GLY A 24 11.57 2.37 7.19
N LEU A 25 10.36 2.83 7.49
CA LEU A 25 9.39 3.34 6.49
C LEU A 25 9.52 4.84 6.18
N ASP A 26 10.43 5.55 6.87
CA ASP A 26 10.68 6.97 6.61
C ASP A 26 11.87 7.11 5.64
N PRO A 27 11.64 7.45 4.35
CA PRO A 27 12.72 7.52 3.37
C PRO A 27 13.75 8.62 3.67
N ALA A 28 13.44 9.60 4.53
CA ALA A 28 14.40 10.63 4.92
C ALA A 28 15.51 10.07 5.82
N ASN A 29 15.17 9.07 6.64
CA ASN A 29 16.04 8.52 7.68
C ASN A 29 16.50 7.09 7.37
N ALA A 30 15.65 6.27 6.75
CA ALA A 30 15.92 4.86 6.47
C ALA A 30 17.24 4.64 5.72
N ARG A 31 17.85 3.48 5.98
CA ARG A 31 19.03 2.95 5.28
C ARG A 31 18.63 1.75 4.45
N LEU A 32 19.30 1.57 3.33
CA LEU A 32 19.11 0.41 2.46
C LEU A 32 19.77 -0.84 3.09
N LEU A 33 19.04 -1.95 3.16
CA LEU A 33 19.49 -3.24 3.68
C LEU A 33 19.61 -4.30 2.58
N GLU A 34 18.71 -4.27 1.61
CA GLU A 34 18.73 -5.17 0.47
C GLU A 34 18.20 -4.46 -0.76
N ILE A 35 18.77 -4.78 -1.91
CA ILE A 35 18.22 -4.45 -3.22
C ILE A 35 18.06 -5.72 -4.01
N GLY A 36 16.84 -5.93 -4.52
CA GLY A 36 16.49 -7.03 -5.40
C GLY A 36 16.07 -6.48 -6.75
N ALA A 37 16.49 -7.15 -7.82
CA ALA A 37 16.10 -6.77 -9.16
C ALA A 37 16.02 -7.95 -10.13
N VAL A 38 15.11 -7.84 -11.09
CA VAL A 38 14.97 -8.80 -12.19
C VAL A 38 14.78 -8.07 -13.51
N ARG A 39 15.41 -8.58 -14.57
CA ARG A 39 15.30 -7.98 -15.90
C ARG A 39 14.05 -8.46 -16.63
N LEU A 40 13.39 -7.51 -17.29
CA LEU A 40 12.47 -7.79 -18.38
C LEU A 40 13.18 -7.59 -19.72
N ARG A 41 13.05 -8.58 -20.61
CA ARG A 41 13.48 -8.51 -22.00
C ARG A 41 12.28 -8.68 -22.90
N ALA A 42 11.99 -7.68 -23.73
CA ALA A 42 10.79 -7.66 -24.58
C ALA A 42 9.51 -8.05 -23.79
N GLY A 43 9.32 -7.44 -22.62
CA GLY A 43 8.18 -7.69 -21.72
C GLY A 43 8.17 -9.05 -21.03
N ARG A 44 9.22 -9.87 -21.19
CA ARG A 44 9.36 -11.19 -20.57
C ARG A 44 10.37 -11.19 -19.44
N ILE A 45 10.02 -11.83 -18.33
CA ILE A 45 10.94 -12.05 -17.22
C ILE A 45 12.12 -12.90 -17.70
N ASP A 46 13.34 -12.41 -17.50
CA ASP A 46 14.57 -13.16 -17.66
C ASP A 46 15.04 -13.63 -16.28
N GLU A 47 14.59 -14.82 -15.86
CA GLU A 47 14.90 -15.39 -14.53
C GLU A 47 16.39 -15.61 -14.30
N ARG A 48 17.21 -15.64 -15.37
CA ARG A 48 18.67 -15.77 -15.29
C ARG A 48 19.37 -14.42 -15.12
N ALA A 49 18.66 -13.32 -15.37
CA ALA A 49 19.16 -11.96 -15.19
C ALA A 49 18.49 -11.34 -13.96
N THR A 50 18.89 -11.83 -12.79
CA THR A 50 18.53 -11.29 -11.48
C THR A 50 19.74 -10.65 -10.81
N PHE A 51 19.47 -9.73 -9.90
CA PHE A 51 20.46 -9.10 -9.03
C PHE A 51 19.91 -9.07 -7.61
N ARG A 52 20.78 -9.37 -6.65
CA ARG A 52 20.46 -9.35 -5.22
C ARG A 52 21.71 -8.94 -4.48
N SER A 53 21.62 -7.91 -3.66
CA SER A 53 22.70 -7.53 -2.75
C SER A 53 22.13 -7.14 -1.40
N LEU A 54 22.61 -7.81 -0.35
CA LEU A 54 22.56 -7.24 1.00
C LEU A 54 23.51 -6.06 1.08
N ILE A 55 23.23 -5.13 1.96
CA ILE A 55 24.00 -3.90 2.16
C ILE A 55 24.18 -3.70 3.65
N GLN A 56 25.41 -3.40 4.07
CA GLN A 56 25.71 -3.02 5.44
C GLN A 56 25.25 -1.56 5.67
N PRO A 57 24.18 -1.30 6.46
CA PRO A 57 23.66 0.05 6.64
C PRO A 57 24.61 0.94 7.46
N GLY A 58 25.52 0.38 8.26
CA GLY A 58 26.40 1.19 9.12
C GLY A 58 25.65 1.86 10.29
N GLU A 59 24.45 1.37 10.60
CA GLU A 59 23.67 1.71 11.80
C GLU A 59 22.98 0.46 12.35
N PRO A 60 22.52 0.47 13.62
CA PRO A 60 21.72 -0.62 14.16
C PRO A 60 20.41 -0.79 13.39
N ILE A 61 20.08 -2.03 13.04
CA ILE A 61 18.81 -2.38 12.38
C ILE A 61 17.71 -2.45 13.46
N PRO A 62 16.60 -1.71 13.31
CA PRO A 62 15.48 -1.80 14.25
C PRO A 62 14.87 -3.21 14.31
N PRO A 63 14.49 -3.71 15.50
CA PRO A 63 13.84 -5.02 15.64
C PRO A 63 12.54 -5.14 14.84
N GLU A 64 11.80 -4.04 14.68
CA GLU A 64 10.53 -4.02 13.94
C GLU A 64 10.75 -4.24 12.44
N ALA A 65 11.83 -3.68 11.86
CA ALA A 65 12.21 -3.93 10.47
C ALA A 65 12.66 -5.39 10.30
N THR A 66 13.52 -5.86 11.22
CA THR A 66 13.99 -7.25 11.25
C THR A 66 12.82 -8.25 11.34
N ALA A 67 11.75 -7.93 12.07
CA ALA A 67 10.57 -8.78 12.19
C ALA A 67 9.79 -8.96 10.88
N ILE A 68 9.97 -8.05 9.91
CA ILE A 68 9.30 -8.08 8.61
C ILE A 68 10.11 -8.88 7.60
N HIS A 69 11.36 -8.45 7.33
CA HIS A 69 12.20 -9.00 6.26
C HIS A 69 13.26 -10.02 6.76
N GLY A 70 13.39 -10.19 8.08
CA GLY A 70 14.32 -11.15 8.67
C GLY A 70 15.81 -10.82 8.45
N ILE A 71 16.15 -9.56 8.16
CA ILE A 71 17.54 -9.10 7.95
C ILE A 71 18.00 -8.50 9.26
N ASP A 72 18.89 -9.20 9.95
CA ASP A 72 19.48 -8.77 11.20
C ASP A 72 20.94 -8.33 11.00
N ALA A 73 21.56 -7.85 12.09
CA ALA A 73 22.96 -7.42 12.07
C ALA A 73 23.94 -8.53 11.68
N ALA A 74 23.59 -9.81 11.92
CA ALA A 74 24.44 -10.94 11.55
C ALA A 74 24.43 -11.16 10.03
N ARG A 75 23.27 -11.04 9.37
CA ARG A 75 23.15 -11.20 7.91
C ARG A 75 23.86 -10.13 7.12
N VAL A 76 23.99 -8.90 7.65
CA VAL A 76 24.66 -7.79 6.95
C VAL A 76 26.11 -7.57 7.39
N LYS A 77 26.61 -8.34 8.37
CA LYS A 77 27.95 -8.15 8.95
C LYS A 77 29.05 -8.03 7.89
N ASP A 78 29.05 -8.97 6.95
CA ASP A 78 30.03 -9.06 5.87
C ASP A 78 29.48 -8.60 4.51
N ALA A 79 28.31 -7.94 4.52
CA ALA A 79 27.69 -7.40 3.31
C ALA A 79 28.48 -6.19 2.77
N PRO A 80 28.44 -5.94 1.45
CA PRO A 80 29.11 -4.78 0.86
C PRO A 80 28.57 -3.46 1.40
N SER A 81 29.38 -2.41 1.25
CA SER A 81 28.93 -1.04 1.44
C SER A 81 27.93 -0.64 0.36
N PHE A 82 27.12 0.39 0.63
CA PHE A 82 26.20 0.95 -0.36
C PHE A 82 26.91 1.30 -1.67
N ILE A 83 28.10 1.90 -1.62
CA ILE A 83 28.87 2.31 -2.81
C ILE A 83 29.14 1.10 -3.72
N GLN A 84 29.63 0.00 -3.14
CA GLN A 84 29.94 -1.23 -3.89
C GLN A 84 28.68 -1.83 -4.51
N ALA A 85 27.62 -2.01 -3.70
CA ALA A 85 26.36 -2.57 -4.17
C ALA A 85 25.69 -1.69 -5.24
N TRP A 86 25.78 -0.37 -5.11
CA TRP A 86 25.25 0.59 -6.08
C TRP A 86 25.99 0.55 -7.41
N GLU A 87 27.31 0.43 -7.42
CA GLU A 87 28.09 0.27 -8.65
C GLU A 87 27.71 -1.01 -9.40
N GLU A 88 27.56 -2.12 -8.68
CA GLU A 88 27.11 -3.40 -9.26
C GLU A 88 25.68 -3.32 -9.76
N PHE A 89 24.78 -2.73 -8.97
CA PHE A 89 23.40 -2.51 -9.36
C PHE A 89 23.31 -1.63 -10.61
N ARG A 90 24.09 -0.56 -10.74
CA ARG A 90 24.07 0.30 -11.94
C ARG A 90 24.55 -0.43 -13.19
N LYS A 91 25.60 -1.26 -13.06
CA LYS A 91 26.09 -2.12 -14.15
C LYS A 91 25.03 -3.14 -14.54
N PHE A 92 24.35 -3.72 -13.56
CA PHE A 92 23.23 -4.60 -13.80
C PHE A 92 22.10 -3.82 -14.48
N ALA A 93 21.52 -2.82 -13.84
CA ALA A 93 20.35 -2.08 -14.32
C ALA A 93 20.52 -1.71 -15.79
N GLY A 94 21.53 -0.89 -16.13
CA GLY A 94 21.90 -0.55 -17.51
C GLY A 94 20.75 -0.05 -18.40
N VAL A 95 19.59 0.24 -17.81
CA VAL A 95 18.33 0.58 -18.49
C VAL A 95 17.80 1.90 -17.94
N ASP A 96 17.06 2.60 -18.80
CA ASP A 96 16.42 3.86 -18.43
C ASP A 96 15.09 3.68 -17.69
N VAL A 97 14.51 2.47 -17.68
CA VAL A 97 13.18 2.21 -17.09
C VAL A 97 13.29 1.25 -15.91
N LEU A 98 12.88 1.75 -14.75
CA LEU A 98 12.67 0.93 -13.55
C LEU A 98 11.18 0.70 -13.33
N ILE A 99 10.84 -0.51 -12.89
CA ILE A 99 9.46 -0.87 -12.51
C ILE A 99 9.51 -1.28 -11.04
N GLY A 100 8.53 -0.88 -10.26
CA GLY A 100 8.44 -1.28 -8.86
C GLY A 100 7.00 -1.19 -8.36
N HIS A 101 6.80 -1.50 -7.09
CA HIS A 101 5.50 -1.38 -6.43
C HIS A 101 5.59 -0.28 -5.37
N ALA A 102 4.85 0.82 -5.53
CA ALA A 102 5.07 2.04 -4.76
C ALA A 102 6.52 2.56 -4.87
N ILE A 103 7.12 2.42 -6.07
CA ILE A 103 8.56 2.64 -6.38
C ILE A 103 9.10 4.02 -5.96
N GLY A 104 8.24 5.00 -5.70
CA GLY A 104 8.65 6.29 -5.15
C GLY A 104 9.42 6.16 -3.84
N PHE A 105 9.08 5.18 -2.99
CA PHE A 105 9.80 4.90 -1.75
C PHE A 105 11.22 4.40 -2.02
N ASP A 106 11.37 3.35 -2.85
CA ASP A 106 12.67 2.77 -3.20
C ASP A 106 13.61 3.83 -3.80
N LEU A 107 13.09 4.65 -4.71
CA LEU A 107 13.87 5.71 -5.35
C LEU A 107 14.29 6.81 -4.37
N ALA A 108 13.43 7.14 -3.41
CA ALA A 108 13.76 8.13 -2.38
C ALA A 108 14.92 7.63 -1.50
N VAL A 109 14.87 6.37 -1.07
CA VAL A 109 15.94 5.74 -0.28
C VAL A 109 17.23 5.64 -1.10
N LEU A 110 17.17 5.19 -2.36
CA LEU A 110 18.34 5.10 -3.24
C LEU A 110 18.98 6.46 -3.50
N LYS A 111 18.16 7.49 -3.76
CA LYS A 111 18.63 8.86 -3.92
C LYS A 111 19.34 9.34 -2.65
N ARG A 112 18.78 9.06 -1.48
CA ARG A 112 19.33 9.49 -0.19
C ARG A 112 20.65 8.79 0.13
N GLU A 113 20.76 7.49 -0.13
CA GLU A 113 22.02 6.78 0.01
C GLU A 113 23.09 7.31 -0.97
N CYS A 114 22.71 7.66 -2.20
CA CYS A 114 23.62 8.34 -3.13
C CYS A 114 24.11 9.69 -2.59
N GLU A 115 23.20 10.52 -2.06
CA GLU A 115 23.55 11.81 -1.45
C GLU A 115 24.52 11.62 -0.27
N ARG A 116 24.25 10.66 0.63
CA ARG A 116 25.12 10.31 1.77
C ARG A 116 26.51 9.87 1.32
N ALA A 117 26.59 9.12 0.22
CA ALA A 117 27.83 8.60 -0.34
C ALA A 117 28.58 9.60 -1.26
N GLY A 118 28.02 10.80 -1.49
CA GLY A 118 28.60 11.75 -2.45
C GLY A 118 28.53 11.29 -3.91
N LEU A 119 27.56 10.44 -4.24
CA LEU A 119 27.35 9.87 -5.56
C LEU A 119 26.26 10.64 -6.32
N ALA A 120 26.43 10.77 -7.63
CA ALA A 120 25.40 11.34 -8.49
C ALA A 120 24.22 10.38 -8.63
N PHE A 121 23.00 10.90 -8.47
CA PHE A 121 21.75 10.19 -8.72
C PHE A 121 20.98 10.86 -9.85
N SER A 122 20.71 10.10 -10.91
CA SER A 122 19.84 10.52 -12.01
C SER A 122 18.51 9.78 -11.91
N THR A 123 17.41 10.52 -11.80
CA THR A 123 16.08 9.93 -11.73
C THR A 123 15.77 9.14 -13.01
N PRO A 124 15.55 7.82 -12.94
CA PRO A 124 15.22 7.02 -14.11
C PRO A 124 13.77 7.27 -14.53
N ARG A 125 13.40 6.81 -15.73
CA ARG A 125 11.99 6.65 -16.07
C ARG A 125 11.43 5.52 -15.23
N THR A 126 10.20 5.66 -14.75
CA THR A 126 9.63 4.71 -13.81
C THR A 126 8.21 4.32 -14.17
N LEU A 127 7.83 3.11 -13.78
CA LEU A 127 6.46 2.64 -13.78
C LEU A 127 6.15 2.05 -12.39
N ASP A 128 5.04 2.48 -11.81
CA ASP A 128 4.57 1.97 -10.52
C ASP A 128 3.41 1.00 -10.74
N THR A 129 3.61 -0.27 -10.43
CA THR A 129 2.58 -1.31 -10.58
C THR A 129 1.36 -1.06 -9.71
N ARG A 130 1.49 -0.34 -8.58
CA ARG A 130 0.36 0.09 -7.75
C ARG A 130 -0.54 1.05 -8.51
N LEU A 131 0.05 2.08 -9.10
CA LEU A 131 -0.68 3.08 -9.90
C LEU A 131 -1.23 2.47 -11.19
N LEU A 132 -0.46 1.60 -11.84
CA LEU A 132 -0.93 0.88 -13.03
C LEU A 132 -2.12 -0.03 -12.73
N ALA A 133 -2.13 -0.71 -11.57
CA ALA A 133 -3.28 -1.49 -11.13
C ALA A 133 -4.50 -0.59 -10.90
N GLN A 134 -4.32 0.59 -10.28
CA GLN A 134 -5.40 1.56 -10.09
C GLN A 134 -5.96 2.11 -11.40
N ILE A 135 -5.14 2.29 -12.42
CA ILE A 135 -5.61 2.65 -13.76
C ILE A 135 -6.40 1.50 -14.39
N ALA A 136 -5.95 0.27 -14.20
CA ALA A 136 -6.56 -0.90 -14.82
C ALA A 136 -7.88 -1.33 -14.14
N GLU A 137 -8.00 -1.13 -12.83
CA GLU A 137 -9.17 -1.49 -12.02
C GLU A 137 -9.34 -0.51 -10.84
N PRO A 138 -10.00 0.65 -11.06
CA PRO A 138 -10.15 1.68 -10.03
C PRO A 138 -10.95 1.26 -8.79
N GLU A 139 -11.83 0.26 -8.93
CA GLU A 139 -12.74 -0.21 -7.87
C GLU A 139 -12.14 -1.36 -7.03
N LEU A 140 -10.86 -1.68 -7.21
CA LEU A 140 -10.20 -2.72 -6.43
C LEU A 140 -10.18 -2.34 -4.94
N ALA A 141 -10.46 -3.32 -4.06
CA ALA A 141 -10.56 -3.10 -2.61
C ALA A 141 -9.28 -2.56 -1.96
N GLY A 142 -8.15 -2.59 -2.67
CA GLY A 142 -6.89 -1.99 -2.30
C GLY A 142 -5.82 -2.32 -3.33
N TYR A 143 -4.65 -1.68 -3.20
CA TYR A 143 -3.57 -1.81 -4.18
C TYR A 143 -2.28 -2.36 -3.57
N THR A 144 -2.38 -3.21 -2.54
CA THR A 144 -1.20 -3.90 -2.01
C THR A 144 -0.77 -5.03 -2.96
N ILE A 145 0.47 -5.49 -2.82
CA ILE A 145 0.99 -6.65 -3.58
C ILE A 145 0.06 -7.86 -3.42
N GLU A 146 -0.46 -8.10 -2.22
CA GLU A 146 -1.33 -9.25 -1.92
C GLU A 146 -2.66 -9.15 -2.67
N ILE A 147 -3.33 -7.99 -2.61
CA ILE A 147 -4.64 -7.79 -3.27
C ILE A 147 -4.50 -7.87 -4.78
N ILE A 148 -3.50 -7.17 -5.34
CA ILE A 148 -3.29 -7.17 -6.79
C ILE A 148 -2.85 -8.56 -7.28
N SER A 149 -2.01 -9.27 -6.51
CA SER A 149 -1.58 -10.63 -6.89
C SER A 149 -2.76 -11.60 -6.92
N ILE A 150 -3.69 -11.52 -5.96
CA ILE A 150 -4.92 -12.32 -5.96
C ILE A 150 -5.78 -11.99 -7.19
N TRP A 151 -6.01 -10.70 -7.45
CA TRP A 151 -6.81 -10.25 -8.59
C TRP A 151 -6.22 -10.67 -9.95
N LEU A 152 -4.89 -10.66 -10.06
CA LEU A 152 -4.16 -11.05 -11.27
C LEU A 152 -3.87 -12.55 -11.36
N ASN A 153 -4.24 -13.34 -10.35
CA ASN A 153 -3.89 -14.75 -10.23
C ASN A 153 -2.35 -14.99 -10.32
N VAL A 154 -1.58 -14.14 -9.65
CA VAL A 154 -0.12 -14.22 -9.54
C VAL A 154 0.26 -14.87 -8.22
N ILE A 155 1.18 -15.84 -8.28
CA ILE A 155 1.73 -16.49 -7.08
C ILE A 155 2.76 -15.56 -6.45
N VAL A 156 2.51 -15.19 -5.19
CA VAL A 156 3.47 -14.51 -4.31
C VAL A 156 4.42 -15.55 -3.72
N SER A 157 5.72 -15.32 -3.85
CA SER A 157 6.77 -16.21 -3.34
C SER A 157 7.90 -15.38 -2.74
N GLU A 158 8.44 -15.82 -1.60
CA GLU A 158 9.54 -15.13 -0.89
C GLU A 158 9.20 -13.67 -0.55
N ARG A 159 7.99 -13.42 -0.02
CA ARG A 159 7.57 -12.09 0.46
C ARG A 159 8.54 -11.58 1.52
N HIS A 160 8.83 -10.28 1.50
CA HIS A 160 9.78 -9.61 2.40
C HIS A 160 11.24 -10.03 2.17
N SER A 161 11.54 -10.38 0.92
CA SER A 161 12.88 -10.47 0.37
C SER A 161 12.86 -9.63 -0.89
N ALA A 162 13.81 -8.72 -1.02
CA ALA A 162 13.79 -7.73 -2.10
C ALA A 162 13.73 -8.41 -3.49
N LEU A 163 14.42 -9.55 -3.67
CA LEU A 163 14.37 -10.28 -4.94
C LEU A 163 13.01 -10.98 -5.16
N GLY A 164 12.41 -11.52 -4.10
CA GLY A 164 11.11 -12.20 -4.17
C GLY A 164 9.98 -11.23 -4.53
N ASP A 165 10.05 -10.03 -3.97
CA ASP A 165 9.10 -8.95 -4.20
C ASP A 165 9.29 -8.29 -5.56
N ALA A 166 10.53 -8.09 -6.01
CA ALA A 166 10.83 -7.67 -7.39
C ALA A 166 10.31 -8.71 -8.42
N MET A 167 10.46 -10.01 -8.15
CA MET A 167 9.95 -11.09 -9.00
C MET A 167 8.42 -11.11 -9.03
N THR A 168 7.78 -11.00 -7.88
CA THR A 168 6.32 -10.93 -7.77
C THR A 168 5.78 -9.72 -8.52
N THR A 169 6.41 -8.56 -8.35
CA THR A 169 6.10 -7.31 -9.05
C THR A 169 6.29 -7.45 -10.57
N ALA A 170 7.31 -8.17 -11.02
CA ALA A 170 7.53 -8.45 -12.44
C ALA A 170 6.38 -9.28 -13.03
N ARG A 171 5.93 -10.32 -12.31
CA ARG A 171 4.77 -11.14 -12.71
C ARG A 171 3.48 -10.33 -12.72
N MET A 172 3.27 -9.48 -11.70
CA MET A 172 2.15 -8.54 -11.65
C MET A 172 2.17 -7.60 -12.86
N PHE A 173 3.32 -7.00 -13.18
CA PHE A 173 3.44 -6.12 -14.34
C PHE A 173 3.06 -6.85 -15.64
N GLN A 174 3.57 -8.07 -15.87
CA GLN A 174 3.20 -8.86 -17.04
C GLN A 174 1.70 -9.13 -17.13
N ALA A 175 1.05 -9.46 -16.00
CA ALA A 175 -0.38 -9.71 -15.93
C ALA A 175 -1.23 -8.43 -16.04
N LEU A 176 -0.69 -7.27 -15.67
CA LEU A 176 -1.32 -5.95 -15.84
C LEU A 176 -1.33 -5.50 -17.30
N VAL A 177 -0.30 -5.80 -18.09
CA VAL A 177 -0.17 -5.29 -19.48
C VAL A 177 -1.42 -5.54 -20.34
N PRO A 178 -2.03 -6.74 -20.38
CA PRO A 178 -3.27 -6.96 -21.11
C PRO A 178 -4.44 -6.09 -20.64
N LYS A 179 -4.60 -5.92 -19.32
CA LYS A 179 -5.68 -5.12 -18.71
C LYS A 179 -5.49 -3.62 -18.94
N LEU A 180 -4.25 -3.14 -18.87
CA LEU A 180 -3.88 -1.77 -19.24
C LEU A 180 -4.24 -1.49 -20.70
N ARG A 181 -4.00 -2.46 -21.60
CA ARG A 181 -4.33 -2.36 -23.02
C ARG A 181 -5.84 -2.23 -23.27
N GLU A 182 -6.67 -2.92 -22.47
CA GLU A 182 -8.14 -2.79 -22.51
C GLU A 182 -8.57 -1.37 -22.12
N ASN A 183 -7.87 -0.74 -21.18
CA ASN A 183 -8.06 0.65 -20.75
C ASN A 183 -7.31 1.68 -21.63
N GLY A 184 -6.83 1.28 -22.81
CA GLY A 184 -6.20 2.19 -23.76
C GLY A 184 -4.72 2.51 -23.51
N VAL A 185 -4.11 1.99 -22.43
CA VAL A 185 -2.70 2.19 -22.09
C VAL A 185 -1.84 1.10 -22.72
N ARG A 186 -1.06 1.44 -23.76
CA ARG A 186 -0.30 0.47 -24.58
C ARG A 186 1.20 0.72 -24.58
N THR A 187 1.60 1.97 -24.42
CA THR A 187 2.97 2.43 -24.57
C THR A 187 3.54 2.95 -23.26
N LEU A 188 4.87 3.05 -23.20
CA LEU A 188 5.56 3.66 -22.07
C LEU A 188 5.08 5.11 -21.80
N ALA A 189 4.86 5.91 -22.85
CA ALA A 189 4.36 7.28 -22.72
C ALA A 189 3.01 7.34 -22.01
N GLU A 190 2.06 6.52 -22.45
CA GLU A 190 0.70 6.47 -21.91
C GLU A 190 0.70 5.98 -20.46
N ALA A 191 1.50 4.95 -20.16
CA ALA A 191 1.63 4.41 -18.82
C ALA A 191 2.21 5.46 -17.85
N MET A 192 3.31 6.11 -18.26
CA MET A 192 3.92 7.18 -17.46
C MET A 192 2.98 8.38 -17.28
N ALA A 193 2.21 8.74 -18.32
CA ALA A 193 1.23 9.83 -18.24
C ALA A 193 0.07 9.48 -17.30
N GLY A 194 -0.44 8.24 -17.35
CA GLY A 194 -1.46 7.76 -16.43
C GLY A 194 -1.00 7.78 -14.97
N CYS A 195 0.20 7.25 -14.69
CA CYS A 195 0.77 7.29 -13.33
C CYS A 195 0.96 8.74 -12.82
N ARG A 196 1.44 9.65 -13.69
CA ARG A 196 1.56 11.08 -13.35
C ARG A 196 0.19 11.69 -13.08
N GLY A 197 -0.82 11.43 -13.90
CA GLY A 197 -2.16 11.97 -13.71
C GLY A 197 -2.76 11.65 -12.33
N LEU A 198 -2.55 10.42 -11.84
CA LEU A 198 -2.96 10.02 -10.48
C LEU A 198 -2.18 10.74 -9.38
N THR A 199 -0.88 10.95 -9.59
CA THR A 199 -0.01 11.64 -8.63
C THR A 199 -0.32 13.14 -8.57
N ASP A 200 -0.46 13.79 -9.74
CA ASP A 200 -0.76 15.21 -9.85
C ASP A 200 -2.13 15.55 -9.27
N GLU A 201 -3.10 14.63 -9.34
CA GLU A 201 -4.41 14.83 -8.71
C GLU A 201 -4.31 14.84 -7.18
N LEU A 202 -3.56 13.90 -6.61
CA LEU A 202 -3.27 13.87 -5.17
C LEU A 202 -2.51 15.13 -4.74
N ASP A 203 -1.51 15.54 -5.50
CA ASP A 203 -0.73 16.76 -5.21
C ASP A 203 -1.57 18.02 -5.37
N ARG A 204 -2.42 18.12 -6.40
CA ARG A 204 -3.35 19.25 -6.56
C ARG A 204 -4.33 19.34 -5.40
N GLN A 205 -4.86 18.22 -4.93
CA GLN A 205 -5.72 18.20 -3.75
C GLN A 205 -4.96 18.73 -2.53
N HIS A 206 -3.76 18.22 -2.24
CA HIS A 206 -2.93 18.74 -1.15
C HIS A 206 -2.60 20.25 -1.28
N HIS A 207 -2.22 20.73 -2.47
CA HIS A 207 -1.84 22.13 -2.70
C HIS A 207 -3.04 23.09 -2.80
N ALA A 208 -4.22 22.62 -3.19
CA ALA A 208 -5.46 23.41 -3.22
C ALA A 208 -6.05 23.66 -1.82
N GLY A 209 -5.33 23.25 -0.76
CA GLY A 209 -5.80 23.39 0.61
C GLY A 209 -6.89 22.38 0.95
N TRP A 210 -6.90 21.21 0.29
CA TRP A 210 -7.74 20.10 0.74
C TRP A 210 -7.25 19.68 2.13
N VAL A 211 -8.00 20.12 3.14
CA VAL A 211 -7.82 19.69 4.51
C VAL A 211 -8.44 18.31 4.56
N GLU A 212 -7.62 17.29 4.81
CA GLU A 212 -8.14 16.00 5.25
C GLU A 212 -9.06 16.30 6.44
N ALA A 213 -10.36 15.97 6.36
CA ALA A 213 -11.33 16.26 7.41
C ALA A 213 -11.15 15.33 8.63
N LEU A 214 -9.89 15.12 9.02
CA LEU A 214 -9.41 14.35 10.12
C LEU A 214 -8.35 15.23 10.79
N GLU A 215 -8.59 15.64 12.04
CA GLU A 215 -7.50 16.15 12.86
C GLU A 215 -6.36 15.13 12.78
N ALA A 216 -5.17 15.56 12.35
CA ALA A 216 -3.97 14.76 12.54
C ALA A 216 -3.92 14.43 14.04
N PRO A 217 -4.03 13.16 14.46
CA PRO A 217 -3.94 12.84 15.87
C PRO A 217 -2.57 13.35 16.32
N GLY A 218 -2.57 14.32 17.25
CA GLY A 218 -1.34 14.91 17.75
C GLY A 218 -0.36 13.78 18.09
N ARG A 219 0.86 13.87 17.55
CA ARG A 219 1.97 12.92 17.65
C ARG A 219 1.72 11.89 18.77
N LEU A 220 1.13 10.76 18.39
CA LEU A 220 0.81 9.69 19.34
C LEU A 220 2.11 9.28 20.02
N ASP A 221 2.16 9.48 21.33
CA ASP A 221 3.23 9.00 22.18
C ASP A 221 3.33 7.48 21.98
N ARG A 222 4.48 7.01 21.49
CA ARG A 222 4.68 5.61 21.08
C ARG A 222 4.62 4.62 22.25
N ASP A 223 4.49 5.11 23.48
CA ASP A 223 4.31 4.31 24.69
C ASP A 223 2.84 4.02 25.05
N ALA A 224 1.87 4.48 24.25
CA ALA A 224 0.45 4.25 24.51
C ALA A 224 -0.19 3.12 23.69
N LEU A 225 0.57 2.33 22.93
CA LEU A 225 0.09 1.01 22.47
C LEU A 225 0.20 -0.01 23.60
N LYS A 226 -0.35 0.30 24.78
CA LYS A 226 -0.70 -0.72 25.76
C LYS A 226 -2.09 -1.23 25.43
N SER A 227 -2.07 -2.30 24.62
CA SER A 227 -3.15 -3.26 24.37
C SER A 227 -4.47 -2.67 23.87
N ILE A 228 -4.57 -2.44 22.56
CA ILE A 228 -5.81 -2.79 21.87
C ILE A 228 -5.67 -4.26 21.50
N ASP A 229 -6.12 -5.08 22.44
CA ASP A 229 -6.24 -6.52 22.33
C ASP A 229 -7.26 -6.84 21.22
N THR A 230 -6.87 -7.65 20.24
CA THR A 230 -7.72 -8.08 19.11
C THR A 230 -8.83 -9.05 19.57
N TYR A 231 -8.96 -9.32 20.87
CA TYR A 231 -10.05 -10.09 21.45
C TYR A 231 -11.38 -9.29 21.56
N PRO A 232 -12.54 -9.88 21.23
CA PRO A 232 -13.80 -9.17 20.98
C PRO A 232 -14.58 -8.69 22.22
N TYR A 233 -13.95 -8.41 23.37
CA TYR A 233 -14.69 -8.14 24.62
C TYR A 233 -14.11 -7.07 25.55
N ARG A 234 -13.52 -5.97 25.05
CA ARG A 234 -12.99 -4.94 25.98
C ARG A 234 -13.32 -3.47 25.74
N HIS A 235 -13.90 -3.10 24.61
CA HIS A 235 -14.43 -1.74 24.46
C HIS A 235 -15.83 -1.68 25.05
N ARG A 236 -16.07 -0.78 26.02
CA ARG A 236 -17.45 -0.44 26.36
C ARG A 236 -17.96 0.43 25.22
N VAL A 237 -19.17 0.15 24.75
CA VAL A 237 -19.80 0.88 23.64
C VAL A 237 -19.71 2.41 23.81
N ARG A 238 -19.76 2.91 25.06
CA ARG A 238 -19.61 4.34 25.38
C ARG A 238 -18.23 4.96 25.03
N ASP A 239 -17.19 4.14 24.94
CA ASP A 239 -15.80 4.59 24.75
C ASP A 239 -15.48 4.81 23.25
N VAL A 240 -16.35 4.31 22.36
CA VAL A 240 -16.24 4.39 20.88
C VAL A 240 -17.45 5.07 20.23
N MET A 241 -18.50 5.38 20.99
CA MET A 241 -19.68 6.09 20.49
C MET A 241 -19.47 7.61 20.47
N HIS A 242 -19.74 8.24 19.33
CA HIS A 242 -19.71 9.71 19.17
C HIS A 242 -20.97 10.43 19.71
N GLY A 243 -21.98 9.69 20.16
CA GLY A 243 -23.24 10.23 20.69
C GLY A 243 -24.05 9.16 21.44
N PRO A 244 -25.14 9.55 22.12
CA PRO A 244 -25.98 8.59 22.83
C PRO A 244 -26.63 7.61 21.85
N ALA A 245 -26.77 6.36 22.28
CA ALA A 245 -27.50 5.35 21.52
C ALA A 245 -28.95 5.78 21.27
N GLU A 246 -29.41 5.61 20.03
CA GLU A 246 -30.78 5.90 19.62
C GLU A 246 -31.63 4.62 19.68
N PHE A 247 -32.87 4.79 20.16
CA PHE A 247 -33.81 3.70 20.43
C PHE A 247 -35.12 3.90 19.69
N ILE A 248 -35.72 2.81 19.24
CA ILE A 248 -37.09 2.76 18.71
C ILE A 248 -37.92 1.73 19.48
N ALA A 249 -39.23 1.93 19.52
CA ALA A 249 -40.14 1.00 20.20
C ALA A 249 -40.15 -0.39 19.52
N PRO A 250 -40.33 -1.50 20.26
CA PRO A 250 -40.39 -2.85 19.70
C PRO A 250 -41.47 -3.07 18.62
N ASP A 251 -42.54 -2.30 18.68
CA ASP A 251 -43.67 -2.31 17.75
C ASP A 251 -43.57 -1.22 16.66
N ALA A 252 -42.45 -0.48 16.60
CA ALA A 252 -42.24 0.55 15.61
C ALA A 252 -42.20 -0.03 14.19
N ARG A 253 -42.90 0.62 13.26
CA ARG A 253 -42.87 0.24 11.84
C ARG A 253 -41.49 0.48 11.24
N LEU A 254 -41.12 -0.34 10.25
CA LEU A 254 -39.85 -0.23 9.52
C LEU A 254 -39.63 1.18 8.92
N SER A 255 -40.70 1.84 8.46
CA SER A 255 -40.65 3.21 7.93
C SER A 255 -40.21 4.26 8.95
N ILE A 256 -40.51 4.04 10.23
CA ILE A 256 -40.08 4.90 11.34
C ILE A 256 -38.58 4.68 11.62
N ALA A 257 -38.12 3.43 11.57
CA ALA A 257 -36.70 3.10 11.70
C ALA A 257 -35.86 3.75 10.58
N ILE A 258 -36.30 3.63 9.31
CA ILE A 258 -35.67 4.27 8.15
C ILE A 258 -35.60 5.79 8.31
N SER A 259 -36.73 6.42 8.62
CA SER A 259 -36.81 7.87 8.79
C SER A 259 -35.88 8.37 9.90
N THR A 260 -35.78 7.61 11.00
CA THR A 260 -34.93 7.96 12.13
C THR A 260 -33.45 7.80 11.80
N MET A 261 -33.06 6.72 11.10
CA MET A 261 -31.69 6.51 10.61
C MET A 261 -31.23 7.65 9.69
N LEU A 262 -32.08 8.05 8.73
CA LEU A 262 -31.78 9.14 7.79
C LEU A 262 -31.69 10.51 8.49
N LEU A 263 -32.66 10.84 9.36
CA LEU A 263 -32.67 12.12 10.07
C LEU A 263 -31.51 12.28 11.05
N ARG A 264 -31.12 11.20 11.74
CA ARG A 264 -30.03 11.21 12.72
C ARG A 264 -28.67 10.88 12.12
N ARG A 265 -28.61 10.52 10.83
CA ARG A 265 -27.39 10.08 10.12
C ARG A 265 -26.66 8.94 10.84
N ILE A 266 -27.40 7.90 11.19
CA ILE A 266 -26.90 6.70 11.88
C ILE A 266 -27.28 5.44 11.11
N SER A 267 -26.43 4.42 11.16
CA SER A 267 -26.59 3.15 10.43
C SER A 267 -27.20 2.02 11.28
N SER A 268 -27.49 2.26 12.56
CA SER A 268 -28.10 1.28 13.45
C SER A 268 -28.94 1.93 14.55
N LEU A 269 -30.01 1.26 14.95
CA LEU A 269 -30.90 1.64 16.05
C LEU A 269 -31.06 0.48 17.02
N TYR A 270 -31.17 0.78 18.31
CA TYR A 270 -31.60 -0.22 19.29
C TYR A 270 -33.12 -0.32 19.33
N ILE A 271 -33.62 -1.54 19.51
CA ILE A 271 -35.05 -1.83 19.68
C ILE A 271 -35.32 -1.99 21.17
N GLY A 272 -36.12 -1.09 21.74
CA GLY A 272 -36.45 -1.07 23.17
C GLY A 272 -36.78 0.32 23.69
N THR A 273 -37.04 0.43 24.99
CA THR A 273 -37.29 1.73 25.64
C THR A 273 -35.98 2.33 26.14
N ARG A 274 -35.71 3.60 25.81
CA ARG A 274 -34.56 4.35 26.34
C ARG A 274 -34.71 4.51 27.85
N LYS A 275 -33.80 3.91 28.63
CA LYS A 275 -33.78 4.05 30.09
C LYS A 275 -32.96 5.25 30.53
N THR A 276 -33.19 5.73 31.75
CA THR A 276 -32.43 6.84 32.35
C THR A 276 -30.99 6.42 32.66
N VAL A 277 -30.08 7.40 32.76
CA VAL A 277 -28.67 7.16 33.03
C VAL A 277 -28.51 6.42 34.37
N GLY A 278 -28.04 5.16 34.32
CA GLY A 278 -27.81 4.32 35.49
C GLY A 278 -28.67 3.05 35.54
N GLU A 279 -29.75 2.97 34.75
CA GLU A 279 -30.57 1.76 34.65
C GLU A 279 -29.99 0.77 33.63
N LYS A 280 -29.90 -0.51 34.02
CA LYS A 280 -29.40 -1.57 33.13
C LYS A 280 -30.49 -2.02 32.15
N HIS A 281 -30.15 -2.05 30.87
CA HIS A 281 -30.90 -2.81 29.88
C HIS A 281 -30.55 -4.29 30.03
N ARG A 282 -31.55 -5.16 30.15
CA ARG A 282 -31.33 -6.60 30.08
C ARG A 282 -31.09 -6.97 28.62
N ALA A 283 -30.02 -7.67 28.31
CA ALA A 283 -29.67 -8.07 26.95
C ALA A 283 -30.80 -8.85 26.24
N ALA A 284 -31.64 -9.56 26.99
CA ALA A 284 -32.80 -10.29 26.47
C ALA A 284 -33.97 -9.39 26.01
N GLU A 285 -33.95 -8.10 26.36
CA GLU A 285 -35.05 -7.14 26.13
C GLU A 285 -34.67 -6.07 25.10
N THR A 286 -33.51 -6.17 24.45
CA THR A 286 -33.00 -5.14 23.55
C THR A 286 -32.48 -5.76 22.26
N GLY A 287 -33.09 -5.38 21.14
CA GLY A 287 -32.63 -5.77 19.80
C GLY A 287 -31.76 -4.69 19.16
N ILE A 288 -31.16 -4.99 18.01
CA ILE A 288 -30.53 -4.00 17.13
C ILE A 288 -31.09 -4.19 15.73
N VAL A 289 -31.38 -3.09 15.05
CA VAL A 289 -31.69 -3.07 13.62
C VAL A 289 -30.63 -2.25 12.92
N THR A 290 -30.00 -2.82 11.91
CA THR A 290 -28.98 -2.15 11.09
C THR A 290 -29.54 -1.74 9.74
N GLU A 291 -28.87 -0.81 9.07
CA GLU A 291 -29.17 -0.41 7.69
C GLU A 291 -29.24 -1.63 6.74
N ARG A 292 -28.37 -2.62 6.95
CA ARG A 292 -28.38 -3.88 6.19
C ARG A 292 -29.68 -4.69 6.40
N ASP A 293 -30.17 -4.75 7.63
CA ASP A 293 -31.41 -5.48 7.95
C ASP A 293 -32.62 -4.78 7.33
N VAL A 294 -32.62 -3.45 7.34
CA VAL A 294 -33.65 -2.62 6.68
C VAL A 294 -33.66 -2.86 5.18
N LEU A 295 -32.50 -2.82 4.52
CA LEU A 295 -32.40 -3.05 3.07
C LEU A 295 -32.86 -4.46 2.68
N ARG A 296 -32.56 -5.47 3.49
CA ARG A 296 -33.05 -6.84 3.28
C ARG A 296 -34.56 -6.98 3.42
N ALA A 297 -35.19 -6.22 4.31
CA ALA A 297 -36.63 -6.25 4.49
C ALA A 297 -37.41 -5.49 3.41
N LEU A 298 -36.73 -4.62 2.65
CA LEU A 298 -37.29 -3.88 1.51
C LEU A 298 -37.12 -4.61 0.16
N ALA A 299 -36.25 -5.63 0.12
CA ALA A 299 -36.02 -6.49 -1.04
C ALA A 299 -37.04 -7.64 -1.10
#